data_AF-A0A660MKC5-F1
#
_entry.id   AF-A0A660MKC5-F1
#
_cell.length_a   1.000
_cell.length_b   1.000
_cell.length_c   1.000
_cell.angle_alpha   90.00
_cell.angle_beta   90.00
_cell.angle_gamma   90.00
#
_symmetry.space_group_name_H-M   'P 1'
#
loop_
_entity.id
_entity.type
_entity.pdbx_description
1 polymer ?
#
loop_
_entity_poly.entity_id
_entity_poly.type
_entity_poly.pdbx_seq_one_letter_code
_entity_poly.pdbx_strand_id
1 'polypeptide(L)' 'APIEAFTRPGDFFDGAGVDAVYLHFHKANEFLGMKPLPTYICNDVVKNPQIARFLADYTTHLQRLFPA' A
#
# COMPACT_ATOMS: atom_id res chain seq x y z
N ALA A 1 9.74 3.60 4.40
CA ALA A 1 10.61 2.43 4.13
C ALA A 1 10.59 2.13 2.63
N PRO A 2 11.69 1.58 2.07
CA PRO A 2 11.70 1.05 0.70
C PRO A 2 10.75 -0.15 0.59
N ILE A 3 10.35 -0.54 -0.63
CA ILE A 3 9.33 -1.59 -0.83
C ILE A 3 9.80 -2.96 -0.38
N GLU A 4 11.11 -3.23 -0.50
CA GLU A 4 11.76 -4.48 -0.14
C GLU A 4 11.61 -4.81 1.34
N ALA A 5 11.51 -3.80 2.20
CA ALA A 5 11.25 -4.01 3.62
C ALA A 5 9.96 -4.79 3.89
N PHE A 6 8.99 -4.70 2.96
CA PHE A 6 7.69 -5.37 3.02
C PHE A 6 7.65 -6.69 2.24
N THR A 7 8.38 -6.79 1.13
CA THR A 7 8.21 -7.89 0.16
C THR A 7 9.37 -8.89 0.13
N ARG A 8 10.56 -8.54 0.65
CA ARG A 8 11.73 -9.43 0.62
C ARG A 8 11.76 -10.31 1.88
N PRO A 9 11.86 -11.65 1.74
CA PRO A 9 12.10 -12.54 2.87
C PRO A 9 13.41 -12.20 3.59
N GLY A 10 13.44 -12.30 4.92
CA GLY A 10 14.59 -11.96 5.76
C GLY A 10 14.81 -10.47 6.01
N ASP A 11 14.05 -9.58 5.35
CA ASP A 11 13.98 -8.16 5.72
C ASP A 11 12.98 -7.95 6.89
N PHE A 12 12.80 -6.70 7.34
CA PHE A 12 12.10 -6.36 8.59
C PHE A 12 10.68 -6.95 8.72
N PHE A 13 9.87 -6.92 7.65
CA PHE A 13 8.53 -7.53 7.65
C PHE A 13 8.51 -8.94 7.04
N ASP A 14 9.68 -9.55 6.82
CA ASP A 14 9.88 -10.93 6.36
C ASP A 14 9.04 -11.31 5.12
N GLY A 15 8.89 -10.38 4.18
CA GLY A 15 8.12 -10.60 2.96
C GLY A 15 6.62 -10.75 3.15
N ALA A 16 6.07 -10.41 4.32
CA ALA A 16 4.63 -10.54 4.61
C ALA A 16 3.74 -9.64 3.72
N GLY A 17 4.31 -8.60 3.10
CA GLY A 17 3.59 -7.64 2.27
C GLY A 17 2.92 -6.53 3.09
N VAL A 18 2.43 -5.51 2.38
CA VAL A 18 1.90 -4.28 2.99
C VAL A 18 0.59 -4.56 3.75
N ASP A 19 -0.33 -5.32 3.17
CA ASP A 19 -1.63 -5.59 3.81
C ASP A 19 -1.50 -6.43 5.09
N ALA A 20 -0.51 -7.32 5.17
CA ALA A 20 -0.24 -8.08 6.39
C ALA A 20 0.22 -7.17 7.53
N VAL A 21 1.05 -6.17 7.25
CA VAL A 21 1.45 -5.15 8.25
C VAL A 21 0.23 -4.35 8.74
N TYR A 22 -0.73 -4.09 7.85
CA TYR A 22 -1.98 -3.39 8.18
C TYR A 22 -3.15 -4.32 8.56
N LEU A 23 -2.91 -5.60 8.87
CA LEU A 23 -3.96 -6.58 9.12
C LEU A 23 -4.96 -6.13 10.19
N HIS A 24 -4.46 -5.58 11.30
CA HIS A 24 -5.29 -5.08 12.39
C HIS A 24 -6.22 -3.94 11.94
N PHE A 25 -5.75 -3.08 11.04
CA PHE A 25 -6.51 -1.98 10.47
C PHE A 25 -7.56 -2.47 9.47
N HIS A 26 -7.20 -3.43 8.60
CA HIS A 26 -8.15 -4.09 7.71
C HIS A 26 -9.28 -4.78 8.49
N LYS A 27 -8.93 -5.53 9.55
CA LYS A 27 -9.92 -6.25 10.37
C LYS A 27 -10.83 -5.33 11.17
N ALA A 28 -10.35 -4.17 11.62
CA ALA A 28 -11.21 -3.17 12.25
C ALA A 28 -12.30 -2.67 11.30
N ASN A 29 -11.99 -2.44 10.02
CA ASN A 29 -12.96 -2.02 9.02
C ASN A 29 -13.88 -3.17 8.57
N GLU A 30 -13.32 -4.38 8.39
CA GLU A 30 -14.09 -5.58 8.05
C GLU A 30 -15.11 -5.95 9.14
N PHE A 31 -14.77 -5.74 10.41
CA PHE A 31 -15.69 -5.92 11.54
C PHE A 31 -16.95 -5.04 11.43
N LEU A 32 -16.83 -3.86 10.80
CA LEU A 32 -17.95 -2.96 10.52
C LEU A 32 -18.69 -3.31 9.22
N GLY A 33 -18.33 -4.41 8.55
CA GLY A 33 -18.95 -4.89 7.32
C GLY A 33 -18.37 -4.29 6.03
N MET A 34 -17.28 -3.52 6.11
CA MET A 34 -16.61 -2.99 4.92
C MET A 34 -15.80 -4.07 4.19
N LYS A 35 -15.56 -3.85 2.89
CA LYS A 35 -14.66 -4.70 2.08
C LYS A 35 -13.47 -3.86 1.61
N PRO A 36 -12.25 -4.42 1.62
CA PRO A 36 -11.08 -3.68 1.18
C PRO A 36 -11.09 -3.47 -0.34
N LEU A 37 -10.49 -2.36 -0.75
CA LEU A 37 -10.00 -2.17 -2.12
C LEU A 37 -8.48 -2.42 -2.13
N PRO A 38 -7.87 -2.66 -3.30
CA PRO A 38 -6.41 -2.79 -3.41
C PRO A 38 -5.69 -1.60 -2.76
N THR A 39 -4.73 -1.89 -1.89
CA THR A 39 -3.94 -0.86 -1.20
C THR A 39 -3.00 -0.13 -2.16
N TYR A 40 -2.88 1.19 -1.99
CA TYR A 40 -1.86 2.02 -2.62
C TYR A 40 -0.93 2.60 -1.55
N ILE A 41 0.39 2.55 -1.78
CA ILE A 41 1.39 3.08 -0.86
C ILE A 41 2.56 3.70 -1.63
N CYS A 42 3.07 4.82 -1.15
CA CYS A 42 4.31 5.43 -1.62
C CYS A 42 5.47 5.00 -0.72
N ASN A 43 6.50 4.37 -1.31
CA ASN A 43 7.69 3.95 -0.58
C ASN A 43 8.82 4.96 -0.70
N ASP A 44 9.72 4.94 0.29
CA ASP A 44 10.95 5.74 0.34
C ASP A 44 10.80 7.27 0.15
N VAL A 45 9.63 7.80 0.51
CA VAL A 45 9.23 9.19 0.24
C VAL A 45 10.14 10.28 0.83
N VAL A 46 10.95 9.96 1.84
CA VAL A 46 11.86 10.90 2.50
C VAL A 46 13.25 10.87 1.86
N LYS A 47 13.83 9.67 1.69
CA LYS A 47 15.20 9.52 1.18
C LYS A 47 15.27 9.60 -0.35
N ASN A 48 14.18 9.28 -1.03
CA ASN A 48 14.06 9.31 -2.49
C ASN A 48 12.67 9.80 -2.94
N PRO A 49 12.36 11.10 -2.77
CA PRO A 49 11.05 11.64 -3.11
C PRO A 49 10.79 11.60 -4.62
N GLN A 50 9.67 10.98 -5.04
CA GLN A 50 9.25 10.87 -6.44
C GLN A 50 7.82 11.41 -6.65
N ILE A 51 7.57 12.65 -6.25
CA ILE A 51 6.22 13.24 -6.17
C ILE A 51 5.43 13.13 -7.49
N ALA A 52 6.03 13.52 -8.62
CA ALA A 52 5.35 13.48 -9.91
C ALA A 52 4.91 12.07 -10.31
N ARG A 53 5.77 11.07 -10.04
CA ARG A 53 5.45 9.65 -10.25
C ARG A 53 4.32 9.21 -9.33
N PHE A 54 4.37 9.54 -8.04
CA PHE A 54 3.32 9.15 -7.10
C PHE A 54 1.96 9.73 -7.47
N LEU A 55 1.91 10.98 -7.95
CA LEU A 55 0.67 11.56 -8.45
C LEU A 55 0.11 10.80 -9.67
N ALA A 56 0.97 10.45 -10.64
CA ALA A 56 0.56 9.69 -11.83
C ALA A 56 0.11 8.26 -11.49
N ASP A 57 0.87 7.56 -10.63
CA ASP A 57 0.57 6.19 -10.21
C ASP A 57 -0.73 6.16 -9.38
N TYR A 58 -0.95 7.14 -8.50
CA TYR A 58 -2.17 7.22 -7.70
C TYR A 58 -3.40 7.55 -8.57
N THR A 59 -3.26 8.47 -9.53
CA THR A 59 -4.33 8.77 -10.51
C THR A 59 -4.73 7.52 -11.27
N THR A 60 -3.74 6.76 -11.75
CA THR A 60 -3.97 5.49 -12.46
C THR A 60 -4.66 4.46 -11.56
N HIS A 61 -4.24 4.36 -10.31
CA HIS A 61 -4.85 3.46 -9.33
C HIS A 61 -6.32 3.79 -9.09
N LEU A 62 -6.65 5.07 -8.87
CA LEU A 62 -8.02 5.53 -8.68
C LEU A 62 -8.90 5.27 -9.90
N GLN A 63 -8.42 5.56 -11.11
CA GLN A 63 -9.16 5.32 -12.35
C GLN A 63 -9.50 3.85 -12.56
N ARG A 64 -8.65 2.92 -12.10
CA ARG A 64 -8.92 1.47 -12.17
C ARG A 64 -10.01 1.03 -11.21
N LEU A 65 -10.12 1.65 -10.04
CA LEU A 65 -11.06 1.28 -9.00
C LEU A 65 -12.42 1.98 -9.14
N PHE A 66 -12.41 3.21 -9.66
CA PHE A 66 -13.58 4.06 -9.80
C PHE A 66 -13.71 4.54 -11.26
N PRO A 67 -13.95 3.63 -12.22
CA PRO A 67 -14.24 4.02 -13.59
C PRO A 67 -15.55 4.81 -13.67
N ALA A 68 -15.65 5.68 -14.67
CA ALA A 68 -16.86 6.47 -14.95
C ALA A 68 -18.04 5.60 -15.41
#